data_AF-A0A353VVY9-F1
#
_entry.id   AF-A0A353VVY9-F1
#
_cell.length_a   1.000
_cell.length_b   1.000
_cell.length_c   1.000
_cell.angle_alpha   90.00
_cell.angle_beta   90.00
_cell.angle_gamma   90.00
#
_symmetry.space_group_name_H-M   'P 1'
#
loop_
_entity.id
_entity.type
_entity.pdbx_description
1 polymer ?
#
loop_
_entity_poly.entity_id
_entity_poly.type
_entity_poly.pdbx_seq_one_letter_code
_entity_poly.pdbx_strand_id
1 'polypeptide(L)' 'MTNRQILVAANWKMNGSLKSIRELGDAFTEGVSDKTPTEVVVCPSF' A
#
# COMPACT_ATOMS: atom_id res chain seq x y z
N MET A 1 9.09 21.73 13.18
CA MET A 1 8.21 20.66 12.66
C MET A 1 8.74 19.33 13.16
N THR A 2 7.90 18.45 13.72
CA THR A 2 8.32 17.15 14.26
C THR A 2 8.84 16.23 13.15
N ASN A 3 10.01 15.63 13.34
CA ASN A 3 10.72 14.74 12.41
C ASN A 3 10.05 13.34 12.33
N ARG A 4 8.74 13.30 12.09
CA ARG A 4 7.94 12.09 12.00
C ARG A 4 7.86 11.62 10.56
N GLN A 5 8.11 10.34 10.33
CA GLN A 5 7.83 9.72 9.05
C GLN A 5 6.32 9.56 8.86
N ILE A 6 5.81 9.96 7.70
CA ILE A 6 4.40 9.79 7.35
C ILE A 6 4.20 8.34 6.93
N LEU A 7 3.15 7.70 7.46
CA LEU A 7 2.78 6.32 7.15
C LEU A 7 1.35 6.27 6.61
N VAL A 8 1.16 5.59 5.48
CA VAL A 8 -0.14 5.24 4.91
C VAL A 8 -0.27 3.72 4.89
N ALA A 9 -1.25 3.20 5.63
CA ALA A 9 -1.50 1.77 5.75
C ALA A 9 -2.84 1.38 5.09
N ALA A 10 -2.78 0.52 4.07
CA ALA A 10 -3.95 -0.04 3.40
C ALA A 10 -4.38 -1.35 4.06
N ASN A 11 -5.36 -1.29 4.97
CA ASN A 11 -5.94 -2.49 5.59
C ASN A 11 -7.07 -3.05 4.71
N TRP A 12 -6.81 -4.17 4.03
CA TRP A 12 -7.79 -4.82 3.15
C TRP A 12 -8.88 -5.56 3.93
N LYS A 13 -8.67 -5.80 5.23
CA LYS A 13 -9.58 -6.60 6.07
C LYS A 13 -9.84 -7.95 5.41
N MET A 14 -11.10 -8.43 5.45
CA MET A 14 -11.53 -9.67 4.82
C MET A 14 -12.01 -9.44 3.38
N ASN A 15 -11.26 -8.66 2.59
CA ASN A 15 -11.58 -8.38 1.19
C ASN A 15 -10.43 -8.75 0.28
N GLY A 16 -10.77 -9.28 -0.89
CA GLY A 16 -9.83 -9.56 -1.96
C GLY A 16 -10.16 -10.86 -2.68
N SER A 17 -9.78 -10.90 -3.95
CA SER A 17 -9.66 -12.10 -4.76
C SER A 17 -8.27 -12.11 -5.38
N LEU A 18 -7.80 -13.26 -5.88
CA LEU A 18 -6.51 -13.32 -6.59
C LEU A 18 -6.42 -12.31 -7.74
N LYS A 19 -7.54 -12.07 -8.44
CA LYS A 19 -7.60 -11.09 -9.52
C LYS A 19 -7.43 -9.67 -8.98
N SER A 20 -8.29 -9.26 -8.05
CA SER A 20 -8.29 -7.88 -7.54
C SER A 20 -7.00 -7.53 -6.78
N ILE A 21 -6.38 -8.49 -6.09
CA ILE A 21 -5.11 -8.29 -5.37
C ILE A 21 -3.97 -8.04 -6.35
N ARG A 22 -3.92 -8.75 -7.49
CA ARG A 22 -2.93 -8.52 -8.54
C ARG A 22 -3.11 -7.16 -9.20
N GLU A 23 -4.34 -6.83 -9.57
CA GLU A 23 -4.67 -5.52 -10.15
C GLU A 23 -4.26 -4.36 -9.23
N LEU A 24 -4.51 -4.48 -7.91
CA LEU A 24 -4.06 -3.49 -6.94
C LEU A 24 -2.55 -3.49 -6.76
N GLY A 25 -1.90 -4.66 -6.74
CA GLY A 25 -0.45 -4.79 -6.64
C GLY A 25 0.27 -4.08 -7.79
N ASP A 26 -0.18 -4.30 -9.02
CA ASP A 26 0.36 -3.65 -10.23
C ASP A 26 0.22 -2.13 -10.10
N ALA A 27 -0.98 -1.65 -9.73
CA ALA A 27 -1.23 -0.21 -9.52
C ALA A 27 -0.35 0.41 -8.41
N PHE A 28 -0.06 -0.32 -7.33
CA PHE A 28 0.87 0.15 -6.31
C PHE A 28 2.29 0.27 -6.86
N THR A 29 2.77 -0.70 -7.63
CA THR A 29 4.13 -0.65 -8.20
C THR A 29 4.29 0.41 -9.29
N GLU A 30 3.21 0.80 -9.96
CA GLU A 30 3.20 1.92 -10.90
C GLU A 30 3.15 3.28 -10.18
N GLY A 31 2.39 3.38 -9.08
CA GLY A 31 2.13 4.64 -8.38
C GLY A 31 3.10 4.97 -7.23
N VAL A 32 3.76 3.96 -6.65
CA VAL A 32 4.68 4.12 -5.51
C VAL A 32 6.11 3.89 -5.98
N SER A 33 7.02 4.78 -5.59
CA SER A 33 8.44 4.69 -5.92
C SER A 33 9.30 5.16 -4.76
N ASP A 34 10.62 5.02 -4.89
CA ASP A 34 11.59 5.54 -3.91
C ASP A 34 11.53 7.06 -3.70
N LYS A 35 10.85 7.78 -4.61
CA LYS A 35 10.61 9.24 -4.50
C LYS A 35 9.35 9.57 -3.71
N THR A 36 8.53 8.58 -3.36
CA THR A 36 7.33 8.79 -2.55
C THR A 36 7.78 9.22 -1.14
N PRO A 37 7.38 10.41 -0.65
CA PRO A 37 7.86 10.96 0.62
C PRO A 37 7.28 10.27 1.87
N THR A 38 6.52 9.20 1.67
CA THR A 38 5.65 8.58 2.66
C THR A 38 5.90 7.08 2.65
N GLU A 39 5.98 6.47 3.83
CA GLU A 39 5.98 5.01 3.94
C GLU A 39 4.59 4.47 3.61
N VAL A 40 4.56 3.41 2.80
CA VAL A 40 3.32 2.74 2.38
C VAL A 40 3.39 1.29 2.82
N VAL A 41 2.33 0.83 3.52
CA VAL A 41 2.20 -0.57 3.95
C VAL A 41 0.85 -1.10 3.49
N VAL A 42 0.84 -2.35 3.04
CA VAL A 42 -0.37 -3.07 2.62
C VAL A 42 -0.59 -4.24 3.58
N CYS A 43 -1.80 -4.36 4.14
CA CYS A 43 -2.18 -5.41 5.08
C CYS A 43 -3.29 -6.29 4.45
N PRO A 44 -2.91 -7.29 3.64
CA PRO A 44 -3.85 -8.27 3.09
C PRO A 44 -4.38 -9.23 4.17
N SER A 45 -5.50 -9.91 3.89
CA SER A 45 -5.87 -11.11 4.62
C SER A 45 -4.85 -12.24 4.37
N PHE A 46 -4.71 -13.14 5.35
CA PHE A 46 -3.91 -14.37 5.21
C PHE A 46 -4.38 -15.24 4.05
#